data_AF-A0A925I1M5-F1
#
_entry.id   AF-A0A925I1M5-F1
#
_cell.length_a   1.000
_cell.length_b   1.000
_cell.length_c   1.000
_cell.angle_alpha   90.00
_cell.angle_beta   90.00
_cell.angle_gamma   90.00
#
_symmetry.space_group_name_H-M   'P 1'
#
loop_
_entity.id
_entity.type
_entity.pdbx_description
1 polymer ?
#
loop_
_entity_poly.entity_id
_entity_poly.type
_entity_poly.pdbx_seq_one_letter_code
_entity_poly.pdbx_strand_id
1 'polypeptide(L)'
;MQLPVYAHPTLTVLIDDSDSFLKSLSFQLDPMLASKTFHDTSGALAWLTNSAGQAAVPLQANYDTQNLPLDQCNVAVDLERIWRISDQPQRFLTPSVLVVDYSMPQMNGIEFCQAVRHLPCKKILFTGAADEKIAVNAFNRGLIDRYIKKSDEDALDILEREIVDLQAAFFAQQSETLREMLVLHNYHFLGDAALAEVVRELSRTHGFVEHYVFPNPTGILFFDRQGKATLMIIETEKGLRAQYEIARDNDAPPSLQSALLEQRLIPFFSDPEGDGMYSKEMGSHWHRYCSAPTICHGDETYFWALFDLPPHYTARPVLSYEQFLRDWRAPCVIA
;
A
#
# COMPACT_ATOMS: atom_id res chain seq x y z
N MET A 1 4.65 -13.42 -6.00
CA MET A 1 4.25 -12.01 -6.20
C MET A 1 4.89 -11.21 -5.09
N GLN A 2 5.57 -10.10 -5.40
CA GLN A 2 6.36 -9.36 -4.41
C GLN A 2 5.47 -8.50 -3.51
N LEU A 3 5.91 -8.25 -2.27
CA LEU A 3 5.23 -7.38 -1.33
C LEU A 3 5.61 -5.91 -1.60
N PRO A 4 4.66 -5.02 -1.97
CA PRO A 4 4.97 -3.61 -2.13
C PRO A 4 5.24 -2.95 -0.77
N VAL A 5 6.06 -1.90 -0.77
CA VAL A 5 6.46 -1.15 0.45
C VAL A 5 5.26 -0.51 1.16
N TYR A 6 4.25 -0.14 0.39
CA TYR A 6 2.95 0.31 0.89
C TYR A 6 1.88 -0.03 -0.14
N ALA A 7 0.65 -0.22 0.33
CA ALA A 7 -0.54 -0.25 -0.51
C ALA A 7 -1.74 0.27 0.28
N HIS A 8 -2.66 0.92 -0.44
CA HIS A 8 -3.94 1.36 0.10
C HIS A 8 -4.98 1.36 -1.03
N PRO A 9 -6.28 1.39 -0.73
CA PRO A 9 -7.31 1.60 -1.72
C PRO A 9 -7.04 2.87 -2.54
N THR A 10 -7.34 2.80 -3.82
CA THR A 10 -7.09 3.88 -4.79
C THR A 10 -8.31 4.10 -5.65
N LEU A 11 -8.29 5.20 -6.40
CA LEU A 11 -9.42 5.61 -7.22
C LEU A 11 -9.30 5.00 -8.62
N THR A 12 -10.36 4.33 -9.06
CA THR A 12 -10.53 3.92 -10.46
C THR A 12 -11.21 5.04 -11.23
N VAL A 13 -10.65 5.45 -12.36
CA VAL A 13 -11.22 6.52 -13.19
C VAL A 13 -11.87 5.91 -14.42
N LEU A 14 -13.18 6.10 -14.56
CA LEU A 14 -13.99 5.59 -15.66
C LEU A 14 -14.24 6.74 -16.66
N ILE A 15 -13.89 6.54 -17.93
CA ILE A 15 -13.98 7.56 -18.97
C ILE A 15 -14.74 6.98 -20.16
N ASP A 16 -15.94 7.49 -20.40
CA ASP A 16 -16.86 7.00 -21.42
C ASP A 16 -17.85 8.13 -21.75
N ASP A 17 -18.21 8.34 -23.02
CA ASP A 17 -19.12 9.42 -23.41
C ASP A 17 -20.59 9.12 -23.08
N SER A 18 -20.92 7.87 -22.72
CA SER A 18 -22.25 7.44 -22.30
C SER A 18 -22.46 7.55 -20.78
N ASP A 19 -23.15 8.60 -20.35
CA ASP A 19 -23.52 8.80 -18.93
C ASP A 19 -24.38 7.64 -18.37
N SER A 20 -25.26 7.05 -19.18
CA SER A 20 -26.04 5.88 -18.78
C SER A 20 -25.18 4.66 -18.50
N PHE A 21 -24.13 4.45 -19.31
CA PHE A 21 -23.21 3.34 -19.14
C PHE A 21 -22.34 3.54 -17.90
N LEU A 22 -21.79 4.74 -17.70
CA LEU A 22 -21.00 5.08 -16.52
C LEU A 22 -21.79 4.88 -15.22
N LYS A 23 -23.06 5.30 -15.19
CA LYS A 23 -23.94 5.06 -14.04
C LYS A 23 -24.14 3.57 -13.80
N SER A 24 -24.57 2.82 -14.83
CA SER A 24 -24.75 1.37 -14.73
C SER A 24 -23.50 0.67 -14.22
N LEU A 25 -22.34 1.01 -14.77
CA LEU A 25 -21.05 0.43 -14.41
C LEU A 25 -20.71 0.74 -12.94
N SER A 26 -20.85 2.00 -12.51
CA SER A 26 -20.58 2.37 -11.12
C SER A 26 -21.51 1.70 -10.09
N PHE A 27 -22.72 1.26 -10.50
CA PHE A 27 -23.63 0.49 -9.66
C PHE A 27 -23.37 -1.01 -9.67
N GLN A 28 -22.85 -1.55 -10.78
CA GLN A 28 -22.57 -2.97 -10.95
C GLN A 28 -21.22 -3.37 -10.35
N LEU A 29 -20.23 -2.46 -10.40
CA LEU A 29 -18.92 -2.68 -9.81
C LEU A 29 -19.00 -2.90 -8.29
N ASP A 30 -18.09 -3.71 -7.75
CA ASP A 30 -17.95 -3.93 -6.31
C ASP A 30 -18.04 -2.59 -5.54
N PRO A 31 -18.97 -2.47 -4.57
CA PRO A 31 -19.07 -1.30 -3.71
C PRO A 31 -17.77 -0.93 -2.98
N MET A 32 -16.75 -1.78 -2.97
CA MET A 32 -15.43 -1.46 -2.44
C MET A 32 -14.48 -0.80 -3.41
N LEU A 33 -14.81 -0.71 -4.69
CA LEU A 33 -14.02 0.02 -5.65
C LEU A 33 -14.51 1.48 -5.70
N ALA A 34 -13.69 2.39 -5.17
CA ALA A 34 -13.93 3.81 -5.35
C ALA A 34 -13.74 4.17 -6.83
N SER A 35 -14.78 4.74 -7.44
CA SER A 35 -14.75 5.14 -8.85
C SER A 35 -15.04 6.63 -9.04
N LYS A 36 -14.38 7.26 -10.00
CA LYS A 36 -14.71 8.60 -10.52
C LYS A 36 -15.03 8.51 -12.00
N THR A 37 -16.17 9.06 -12.40
CA THR A 37 -16.63 9.01 -13.80
C THR A 37 -16.39 10.34 -14.50
N PHE A 38 -16.05 10.28 -15.78
CA PHE A 38 -15.95 11.43 -16.68
C PHE A 38 -16.64 11.11 -17.99
N HIS A 39 -17.52 12.02 -18.43
CA HIS A 39 -18.20 11.94 -19.72
C HIS A 39 -17.44 12.64 -20.84
N ASP A 40 -16.38 13.39 -20.49
CA ASP A 40 -15.56 14.14 -21.43
C ASP A 40 -14.06 13.91 -21.17
N THR A 41 -13.31 13.77 -22.26
CA THR A 41 -11.86 13.48 -22.20
C THR A 41 -11.05 14.68 -21.74
N SER A 42 -11.50 15.90 -22.05
CA SER A 42 -10.79 17.14 -21.68
C SER A 42 -10.76 17.35 -20.16
N GLY A 43 -11.91 17.18 -19.51
CA GLY A 43 -12.07 17.28 -18.06
C GLY A 43 -11.33 16.16 -17.33
N ALA A 44 -11.36 14.94 -17.84
CA ALA A 44 -10.58 13.83 -17.31
C ALA A 44 -9.07 14.13 -17.35
N LEU A 45 -8.56 14.62 -18.50
CA LEU A 45 -7.15 14.96 -18.67
C LEU A 45 -6.70 16.08 -17.74
N ALA A 46 -7.49 17.15 -17.63
CA ALA A 46 -7.20 18.27 -16.73
C ALA A 46 -7.17 17.83 -15.26
N TRP A 47 -8.12 16.99 -14.85
CA TRP A 47 -8.18 16.46 -13.49
C TRP A 47 -6.97 15.56 -13.18
N LEU A 48 -6.64 14.61 -14.06
CA LEU A 48 -5.51 13.70 -13.89
C LEU A 48 -4.18 14.44 -13.80
N THR A 49 -3.98 15.46 -14.63
CA THR A 49 -2.75 16.27 -14.63
C THR A 49 -2.59 17.03 -13.32
N ASN A 50 -3.68 17.57 -12.76
CA ASN A 50 -3.67 18.26 -11.47
C ASN A 50 -3.43 17.30 -10.29
N SER A 51 -4.00 16.09 -10.35
CA SER A 51 -3.81 15.06 -9.31
C SER A 51 -2.39 14.47 -9.29
N ALA A 52 -1.71 14.43 -10.44
CA ALA A 52 -0.36 13.87 -10.56
C ALA A 52 0.72 14.67 -9.80
N GLY A 53 0.53 15.98 -9.62
CA GLY A 53 1.49 16.85 -8.94
C GLY A 53 1.63 16.61 -7.42
N GLN A 54 0.82 15.72 -6.85
CA GLN A 54 0.76 15.49 -5.39
C GLN A 54 1.48 14.20 -4.93
N ALA A 55 1.84 13.30 -5.84
CA ALA A 55 2.49 12.03 -5.50
C ALA A 55 4.02 12.19 -5.40
N ALA A 56 4.50 12.80 -4.32
CA ALA A 56 5.94 12.87 -4.03
C ALA A 56 6.47 11.50 -3.57
N VAL A 57 7.53 11.00 -4.23
CA VAL A 57 8.24 9.79 -3.76
C VAL A 57 8.94 10.13 -2.42
N PRO A 58 8.86 9.28 -1.38
CA PRO A 58 9.46 9.52 -0.06
C PRO A 58 10.98 9.31 -0.05
N LEU A 59 11.70 9.94 -0.98
CA LEU A 59 13.16 9.93 -1.03
C LEU A 59 13.69 11.26 -0.46
N GLN A 60 14.68 11.16 0.42
CA GLN A 60 15.47 12.32 0.86
C GLN A 60 16.88 12.21 0.29
N ALA A 61 17.30 13.23 -0.46
CA ALA A 61 18.67 13.38 -0.91
C ALA A 61 19.47 14.06 0.21
N ASN A 62 20.35 13.31 0.87
CA ASN A 62 21.28 13.85 1.84
C ASN A 62 22.57 14.23 1.14
N TYR A 63 22.89 15.52 1.19
CA TYR A 63 24.20 16.04 0.83
C TYR A 63 24.97 16.23 2.13
N ASP A 64 25.69 15.20 2.57
CA ASP A 64 26.59 15.32 3.71
C ASP A 64 27.72 16.29 3.35
N THR A 65 27.54 17.55 3.74
CA THR A 65 28.45 18.67 3.40
C THR A 65 29.75 18.65 4.22
N GLN A 66 30.00 17.62 5.03
CA GLN A 66 31.12 17.67 5.98
C GLN A 66 32.24 16.65 5.78
N ASN A 67 32.13 15.58 4.97
CA ASN A 67 33.27 14.66 4.77
C ASN A 67 33.30 13.84 3.47
N LEU A 68 32.48 14.15 2.46
CA LEU A 68 32.48 13.42 1.18
C LEU A 68 32.71 14.38 0.00
N PRO A 69 33.40 13.94 -1.08
CA PRO A 69 33.52 14.73 -2.30
C PRO A 69 32.14 15.13 -2.82
N LEU A 70 32.02 16.33 -3.42
CA LEU A 70 30.79 16.94 -3.96
C LEU A 70 30.01 16.05 -4.96
N ASP A 71 30.58 14.93 -5.40
CA ASP A 71 30.00 14.00 -6.37
C ASP A 71 29.24 12.81 -5.74
N GLN A 72 29.15 12.69 -4.42
CA GLN A 72 28.41 11.60 -3.74
C GLN A 72 27.14 12.12 -3.04
N CYS A 73 25.98 11.89 -3.64
CA CYS A 73 24.67 12.09 -3.02
C CYS A 73 24.23 10.78 -2.34
N ASN A 74 24.06 10.80 -1.01
CA ASN A 74 23.48 9.68 -0.28
C ASN A 74 21.97 9.83 -0.30
N VAL A 75 21.27 8.97 -1.03
CA VAL A 75 19.80 8.93 -1.01
C VAL A 75 19.39 8.05 0.17
N ALA A 76 18.74 8.63 1.16
CA ALA A 76 18.17 7.92 2.30
C ALA A 76 16.66 7.76 2.11
N VAL A 77 16.13 6.59 2.44
CA VAL A 77 14.69 6.34 2.46
C VAL A 77 14.12 6.82 3.78
N ASP A 78 13.19 7.76 3.71
CA ASP A 78 12.45 8.25 4.88
C ASP A 78 11.26 7.33 5.14
N LEU A 79 11.47 6.32 5.97
CA LEU A 79 10.44 5.37 6.37
C LEU A 79 9.28 6.04 7.12
N GLU A 80 9.52 7.16 7.79
CA GLU A 80 8.46 7.89 8.49
C GLU A 80 7.46 8.47 7.49
N ARG A 81 7.94 8.99 6.35
CA ARG A 81 7.07 9.45 5.27
C ARG A 81 6.21 8.34 4.68
N ILE A 82 6.70 7.09 4.66
CA ILE A 82 5.96 5.95 4.08
C ILE A 82 4.71 5.67 4.91
N TRP A 83 4.86 5.41 6.21
CA TRP A 83 3.67 5.10 7.01
C TRP A 83 2.81 6.34 7.26
N ARG A 84 3.38 7.56 7.27
CA ARG A 84 2.60 8.82 7.28
C ARG A 84 1.76 9.06 6.02
N ILE A 85 1.87 8.24 4.97
CA ILE A 85 0.88 8.24 3.88
C ILE A 85 -0.51 7.94 4.46
N SER A 86 -0.63 7.09 5.50
CA SER A 86 -1.90 6.80 6.16
C SER A 86 -2.57 8.05 6.76
N ASP A 87 -1.80 9.05 7.16
CA ASP A 87 -2.32 10.30 7.74
C ASP A 87 -2.91 11.24 6.67
N GLN A 88 -2.67 10.96 5.38
CA GLN A 88 -3.15 11.78 4.28
C GLN A 88 -4.55 11.34 3.85
N PRO A 89 -5.59 12.18 4.00
CA PRO A 89 -6.94 11.84 3.55
C PRO A 89 -7.04 11.67 2.04
N GLN A 90 -6.16 12.35 1.30
CA GLN A 90 -6.12 12.37 -0.16
C GLN A 90 -5.55 11.07 -0.76
N ARG A 91 -4.97 10.16 0.05
CA ARG A 91 -4.35 8.91 -0.46
C ARG A 91 -5.35 8.04 -1.23
N PHE A 92 -6.61 8.01 -0.83
CA PHE A 92 -7.65 7.25 -1.52
C PHE A 92 -8.07 7.87 -2.86
N LEU A 93 -7.68 9.12 -3.14
CA LEU A 93 -7.95 9.83 -4.39
C LEU A 93 -6.85 9.64 -5.44
N THR A 94 -5.81 8.87 -5.13
CA THR A 94 -4.75 8.52 -6.09
C THR A 94 -5.35 7.75 -7.28
N PRO A 95 -5.26 8.27 -8.51
CA PRO A 95 -5.77 7.59 -9.69
C PRO A 95 -4.80 6.50 -10.14
N SER A 96 -5.07 5.25 -9.77
CA SER A 96 -4.19 4.12 -10.04
C SER A 96 -4.53 3.40 -11.34
N VAL A 97 -5.82 3.26 -11.66
CA VAL A 97 -6.32 2.55 -12.85
C VAL A 97 -7.30 3.43 -13.60
N LEU A 98 -7.10 3.55 -14.92
CA LEU A 98 -7.99 4.21 -15.85
C LEU A 98 -8.72 3.16 -16.68
N VAL A 99 -10.04 3.24 -16.76
CA VAL A 99 -10.88 2.44 -17.66
C VAL A 99 -11.44 3.38 -18.71
N VAL A 100 -11.05 3.18 -19.96
CA VAL A 100 -11.27 4.15 -21.03
C VAL A 100 -12.01 3.48 -22.19
N ASP A 101 -13.11 4.08 -22.65
CA ASP A 101 -13.74 3.65 -23.91
C ASP A 101 -12.93 4.12 -25.12
N TYR A 102 -13.03 3.38 -26.23
CA TYR A 102 -12.35 3.77 -27.46
C TYR A 102 -13.08 4.88 -28.22
N SER A 103 -14.40 4.77 -28.34
CA SER A 103 -15.22 5.55 -29.27
C SER A 103 -15.77 6.81 -28.61
N MET A 104 -14.87 7.72 -28.24
CA MET A 104 -15.23 9.01 -27.65
C MET A 104 -15.11 10.15 -28.67
N PRO A 105 -16.04 11.14 -28.67
CA PRO A 105 -16.16 12.13 -29.74
C PRO A 105 -15.06 13.21 -29.77
N GLN A 106 -14.42 13.50 -28.64
CA GLN A 106 -13.38 14.54 -28.53
C GLN A 106 -12.00 14.01 -28.94
N MET A 107 -11.65 12.83 -28.44
CA MET A 107 -10.37 12.16 -28.60
C MET A 107 -10.61 10.67 -28.36
N ASN A 108 -10.07 9.79 -29.20
CA ASN A 108 -10.31 8.36 -29.00
C ASN A 108 -9.55 7.83 -27.77
N GLY A 109 -9.94 6.66 -27.26
CA GLY A 109 -9.33 6.09 -26.05
C GLY A 109 -7.82 5.84 -26.14
N ILE A 110 -7.31 5.55 -27.34
CA ILE A 110 -5.87 5.35 -27.56
C ILE A 110 -5.11 6.67 -27.51
N GLU A 111 -5.62 7.71 -28.17
CA GLU A 111 -5.08 9.06 -28.10
C GLU A 111 -5.10 9.60 -26.67
N PHE A 112 -6.18 9.32 -25.91
CA PHE A 112 -6.26 9.65 -24.50
C PHE A 112 -5.16 8.97 -23.69
N CYS A 113 -5.02 7.64 -23.81
CA CYS A 113 -3.96 6.87 -23.15
C CYS A 113 -2.56 7.40 -23.51
N GLN A 114 -2.38 7.88 -24.74
CA GLN A 114 -1.12 8.49 -25.18
C GLN A 114 -0.86 9.83 -24.51
N ALA A 115 -1.88 10.67 -24.33
CA ALA A 115 -1.76 11.94 -23.63
C ALA A 115 -1.37 11.76 -22.15
N VAL A 116 -1.90 10.73 -21.49
CA VAL A 116 -1.61 10.41 -20.07
C VAL A 116 -0.47 9.39 -19.89
N ARG A 117 0.29 9.06 -20.93
CA ARG A 117 1.36 8.04 -20.87
C ARG A 117 2.38 8.31 -19.77
N HIS A 118 2.68 9.58 -19.51
CA HIS A 118 3.65 10.03 -18.50
C HIS A 118 3.14 9.89 -17.07
N LEU A 119 1.84 9.72 -16.87
CA LEU A 119 1.24 9.54 -15.55
C LEU A 119 1.42 8.10 -15.07
N PRO A 120 1.70 7.89 -13.77
CA PRO A 120 2.01 6.57 -13.22
C PRO A 120 0.78 5.65 -13.06
N CYS A 121 -0.28 5.83 -13.83
CA CYS A 121 -1.49 5.00 -13.77
C CYS A 121 -1.42 3.78 -14.73
N LYS A 122 -2.21 2.75 -14.44
CA LYS A 122 -2.50 1.63 -15.32
C LYS A 122 -3.71 1.92 -16.20
N LYS A 123 -3.79 1.33 -17.38
CA LYS A 123 -4.82 1.64 -18.38
C LYS A 123 -5.51 0.38 -18.89
N ILE A 124 -6.83 0.35 -18.81
CA ILE A 124 -7.71 -0.66 -19.37
C ILE A 124 -8.50 -0.02 -20.51
N LEU A 125 -8.34 -0.53 -21.74
CA LEU A 125 -9.21 -0.18 -22.84
C LEU A 125 -10.46 -1.05 -22.79
N PHE A 126 -11.60 -0.47 -22.42
CA PHE A 126 -12.87 -1.19 -22.28
C PHE A 126 -13.87 -0.70 -23.31
N THR A 127 -14.12 -1.48 -24.36
CA THR A 127 -14.88 -0.98 -25.52
C THR A 127 -15.65 -2.06 -26.27
N GLY A 128 -16.72 -1.68 -26.95
CA GLY A 128 -17.48 -2.56 -27.85
C GLY A 128 -17.15 -2.38 -29.33
N ALA A 129 -16.36 -1.35 -29.70
CA ALA A 129 -16.27 -0.88 -31.09
C ALA A 129 -14.84 -0.85 -31.68
N ALA A 130 -13.80 -1.09 -30.88
CA ALA A 130 -12.42 -1.06 -31.37
C ALA A 130 -12.04 -2.31 -32.17
N ASP A 131 -11.34 -2.11 -33.28
CA ASP A 131 -10.63 -3.17 -34.00
C ASP A 131 -9.61 -3.79 -33.03
N GLU A 132 -9.71 -5.10 -32.80
CA GLU A 132 -8.80 -5.87 -31.97
C GLU A 132 -7.33 -5.59 -32.33
N LYS A 133 -7.03 -5.36 -33.61
CA LYS A 133 -5.66 -5.05 -34.06
C LYS A 133 -5.13 -3.75 -33.46
N ILE A 134 -5.99 -2.74 -33.29
CA ILE A 134 -5.59 -1.46 -32.68
C ILE A 134 -5.29 -1.68 -31.20
N ALA A 135 -6.17 -2.39 -30.49
CA ALA A 135 -5.99 -2.71 -29.07
C ALA A 135 -4.72 -3.56 -28.82
N VAL A 136 -4.50 -4.60 -29.61
CA VAL A 136 -3.31 -5.46 -29.54
C VAL A 136 -2.03 -4.64 -29.80
N ASN A 137 -2.05 -3.76 -30.80
CA ASN A 137 -0.91 -2.87 -31.06
C ASN A 137 -0.65 -1.89 -29.90
N ALA A 138 -1.70 -1.33 -29.30
CA ALA A 138 -1.57 -0.46 -28.14
C ALA A 138 -1.00 -1.21 -26.93
N PHE A 139 -1.48 -2.43 -26.68
CA PHE A 139 -0.98 -3.31 -25.61
C PHE A 139 0.50 -3.66 -25.82
N ASN A 140 0.87 -4.12 -27.02
CA ASN A 140 2.27 -4.47 -27.35
C ASN A 140 3.23 -3.28 -27.25
N ARG A 141 2.74 -2.04 -27.40
CA ARG A 141 3.52 -0.81 -27.22
C ARG A 141 3.58 -0.33 -25.77
N GLY A 142 2.93 -1.04 -24.84
CA GLY A 142 2.82 -0.66 -23.43
C GLY A 142 1.99 0.62 -23.22
N LEU A 143 1.09 0.93 -24.16
CA LEU A 143 0.21 2.10 -24.05
C LEU A 143 -1.00 1.81 -23.17
N ILE A 144 -1.49 0.57 -23.23
CA ILE A 144 -2.53 0.02 -22.37
C ILE A 144 -2.01 -1.24 -21.69
N ASP A 145 -2.48 -1.51 -20.49
CA ASP A 145 -2.12 -2.70 -19.71
C ASP A 145 -3.12 -3.85 -19.91
N ARG A 146 -4.38 -3.54 -20.26
CA ARG A 146 -5.42 -4.51 -20.59
C ARG A 146 -6.38 -4.00 -21.66
N TYR A 147 -7.00 -4.94 -22.36
CA TYR A 147 -8.09 -4.70 -23.30
C TYR A 147 -9.24 -5.67 -22.97
N ILE A 148 -10.44 -5.14 -22.86
CA ILE A 148 -11.65 -5.90 -22.54
C ILE A 148 -12.76 -5.46 -23.50
N LYS A 149 -13.48 -6.44 -24.06
CA LYS A 149 -14.64 -6.16 -24.92
C LYS A 149 -15.90 -6.05 -24.10
N LYS A 150 -16.65 -4.97 -24.28
CA LYS A 150 -17.96 -4.75 -23.60
C LYS A 150 -19.02 -5.78 -23.99
N SER A 151 -18.86 -6.47 -25.12
CA SER A 151 -19.80 -7.45 -25.64
C SER A 151 -19.68 -8.83 -25.00
N ASP A 152 -18.60 -9.10 -24.27
CA ASP A 152 -18.36 -10.41 -23.68
C ASP A 152 -19.30 -10.60 -22.48
N GLU A 153 -19.85 -11.81 -22.31
CA GLU A 153 -20.84 -12.10 -21.25
C GLU A 153 -20.26 -11.83 -19.84
N ASP A 154 -18.98 -12.12 -19.64
CA ASP A 154 -18.26 -11.96 -18.37
C ASP A 154 -17.42 -10.65 -18.32
N ALA A 155 -17.70 -9.68 -19.19
CA ALA A 155 -16.87 -8.49 -19.36
C ALA A 155 -16.68 -7.68 -18.05
N LEU A 156 -17.73 -7.61 -17.21
CA LEU A 156 -17.71 -6.88 -15.94
C LEU A 156 -16.87 -7.61 -14.89
N ASP A 157 -17.04 -8.93 -14.75
CA ASP A 157 -16.28 -9.75 -13.81
C ASP A 157 -14.78 -9.75 -14.17
N ILE A 158 -14.48 -9.79 -15.47
CA ILE A 158 -13.11 -9.62 -15.96
C ILE A 158 -12.61 -8.22 -15.59
N LEU A 159 -13.38 -7.17 -15.86
CA LEU A 159 -12.99 -5.79 -15.56
C LEU A 159 -12.68 -5.59 -14.07
N GLU A 160 -13.51 -6.07 -13.16
CA GLU A 160 -13.27 -5.98 -11.71
C GLU A 160 -11.96 -6.64 -11.31
N ARG A 161 -11.75 -7.89 -11.75
CA ARG A 161 -10.52 -8.62 -11.47
C ARG A 161 -9.30 -7.89 -12.01
N GLU A 162 -9.35 -7.42 -13.25
CA GLU A 162 -8.24 -6.68 -13.86
C GLU A 162 -7.99 -5.34 -13.18
N ILE A 163 -9.03 -4.65 -12.66
CA ILE A 163 -8.85 -3.43 -11.85
C ILE A 163 -8.04 -3.77 -10.59
N VAL A 164 -8.44 -4.79 -9.84
CA VAL A 164 -7.74 -5.19 -8.60
C VAL A 164 -6.29 -5.59 -8.88
N ASP A 165 -6.07 -6.40 -9.91
CA ASP A 165 -4.73 -6.85 -10.31
C ASP A 165 -3.84 -5.67 -10.75
N LEU A 166 -4.39 -4.72 -11.50
CA LEU A 166 -3.66 -3.54 -11.94
C LEU A 166 -3.42 -2.53 -10.81
N GLN A 167 -4.31 -2.42 -9.82
CA GLN A 167 -4.07 -1.64 -8.60
C GLN A 167 -2.90 -2.23 -7.81
N ALA A 168 -2.83 -3.56 -7.66
CA ALA A 168 -1.68 -4.21 -7.02
C ALA A 168 -0.39 -3.97 -7.82
N ALA A 169 -0.45 -4.10 -9.16
CA ALA A 169 0.68 -3.85 -10.05
C ALA A 169 1.14 -2.38 -10.03
N PHE A 170 0.23 -1.43 -9.83
CA PHE A 170 0.55 -0.01 -9.65
C PHE A 170 1.47 0.19 -8.45
N PHE A 171 1.13 -0.33 -7.26
CA PHE A 171 1.98 -0.19 -6.07
C PHE A 171 3.27 -0.99 -6.19
N ALA A 172 3.24 -2.18 -6.80
CA ALA A 172 4.44 -2.98 -7.03
C ALA A 172 5.47 -2.23 -7.89
N GLN A 173 5.02 -1.53 -8.94
CA GLN A 173 5.88 -0.72 -9.81
C GLN A 173 6.29 0.59 -9.12
N GLN A 174 5.36 1.29 -8.45
CA GLN A 174 5.66 2.58 -7.81
C GLN A 174 6.65 2.44 -6.65
N SER A 175 6.57 1.33 -5.91
CA SER A 175 7.42 1.08 -4.75
C SER A 175 8.66 0.23 -5.07
N GLU A 176 8.89 -0.16 -6.33
CA GLU A 176 10.00 -1.03 -6.72
C GLU A 176 11.36 -0.49 -6.31
N THR A 177 11.67 0.76 -6.68
CA THR A 177 12.95 1.39 -6.34
C THR A 177 13.13 1.53 -4.82
N LEU A 178 12.05 1.87 -4.10
CA LEU A 178 12.09 1.94 -2.63
C LEU A 178 12.33 0.56 -2.02
N ARG A 179 11.65 -0.46 -2.53
CA ARG A 179 11.79 -1.85 -2.09
C ARG A 179 13.23 -2.32 -2.26
N GLU A 180 13.83 -2.10 -3.43
CA GLU A 180 15.21 -2.46 -3.69
C GLU A 180 16.18 -1.81 -2.69
N MET A 181 16.00 -0.52 -2.38
CA MET A 181 16.81 0.15 -1.35
C MET A 181 16.58 -0.43 0.06
N LEU A 182 15.32 -0.75 0.42
CA LEU A 182 14.98 -1.27 1.74
C LEU A 182 15.46 -2.71 1.95
N VAL A 183 15.40 -3.56 0.91
CA VAL A 183 15.88 -4.95 0.92
C VAL A 183 17.39 -5.02 1.13
N LEU A 184 18.15 -4.01 0.67
CA LEU A 184 19.59 -3.91 0.96
C LEU A 184 19.90 -3.54 2.43
N HIS A 185 18.88 -3.21 3.21
CA HIS A 185 18.96 -2.82 4.61
C HIS A 185 18.16 -3.79 5.49
N ASN A 186 17.66 -3.35 6.65
CA ASN A 186 16.98 -4.21 7.64
C ASN A 186 15.61 -4.77 7.19
N TYR A 187 15.23 -4.67 5.91
CA TYR A 187 13.92 -5.08 5.37
C TYR A 187 14.03 -6.19 4.31
N HIS A 188 14.96 -7.14 4.49
CA HIS A 188 15.12 -8.31 3.61
C HIS A 188 13.79 -9.05 3.36
N PHE A 189 12.92 -9.07 4.36
CA PHE A 189 11.60 -9.70 4.29
C PHE A 189 10.67 -9.17 3.18
N LEU A 190 10.92 -7.96 2.67
CA LEU A 190 10.16 -7.41 1.52
C LEU A 190 10.45 -8.16 0.22
N GLY A 191 11.62 -8.80 0.12
CA GLY A 191 12.02 -9.63 -1.01
C GLY A 191 11.49 -11.07 -0.93
N ASP A 192 11.04 -11.50 0.26
CA ASP A 192 10.71 -12.89 0.55
C ASP A 192 9.29 -13.27 0.09
N ALA A 193 9.18 -14.30 -0.75
CA ALA A 193 7.90 -14.76 -1.28
C ALA A 193 7.01 -15.45 -0.23
N ALA A 194 7.60 -16.14 0.75
CA ALA A 194 6.88 -16.79 1.83
C ALA A 194 6.21 -15.76 2.74
N LEU A 195 6.94 -14.69 3.11
CA LEU A 195 6.34 -13.62 3.91
C LEU A 195 5.30 -12.82 3.12
N ALA A 196 5.52 -12.58 1.83
CA ALA A 196 4.52 -11.95 0.96
C ALA A 196 3.21 -12.76 0.91
N GLU A 197 3.27 -14.09 1.02
CA GLU A 197 2.09 -14.94 1.12
C GLU A 197 1.41 -14.81 2.49
N VAL A 198 2.19 -14.81 3.57
CA VAL A 198 1.66 -14.59 4.94
C VAL A 198 0.91 -13.27 5.03
N VAL A 199 1.48 -12.19 4.51
CA VAL A 199 0.84 -10.87 4.50
C VAL A 199 -0.47 -10.90 3.72
N ARG A 200 -0.50 -11.56 2.57
CA ARG A 200 -1.72 -11.68 1.76
C ARG A 200 -2.83 -12.44 2.50
N GLU A 201 -2.47 -13.54 3.16
CA GLU A 201 -3.41 -14.35 3.93
C GLU A 201 -3.92 -13.60 5.16
N LEU A 202 -3.06 -12.83 5.84
CA LEU A 202 -3.46 -11.95 6.94
C LEU A 202 -4.43 -10.87 6.46
N SER A 203 -4.14 -10.21 5.34
CA SER A 203 -5.05 -9.21 4.76
C SER A 203 -6.42 -9.81 4.43
N ARG A 204 -6.46 -11.03 3.89
CA ARG A 204 -7.71 -11.74 3.59
C ARG A 204 -8.48 -12.13 4.85
N THR A 205 -7.79 -12.60 5.89
CA THR A 205 -8.40 -13.14 7.11
C THR A 205 -8.89 -12.03 8.05
N HIS A 206 -8.12 -10.95 8.20
CA HIS A 206 -8.45 -9.83 9.08
C HIS A 206 -9.17 -8.69 8.36
N GLY A 207 -9.28 -8.75 7.03
CA GLY A 207 -9.91 -7.68 6.23
C GLY A 207 -9.07 -6.41 6.16
N PHE A 208 -7.73 -6.54 6.21
CA PHE A 208 -6.84 -5.40 6.01
C PHE A 208 -6.93 -4.92 4.56
N VAL A 209 -7.09 -3.62 4.41
CA VAL A 209 -7.19 -2.96 3.10
C VAL A 209 -5.99 -2.06 2.81
N GLU A 210 -5.24 -1.67 3.84
CA GLU A 210 -4.00 -0.90 3.71
C GLU A 210 -2.86 -1.60 4.42
N HIS A 211 -1.64 -1.45 3.89
CA HIS A 211 -0.41 -1.83 4.57
C HIS A 211 0.72 -0.86 4.27
N TYR A 212 1.62 -0.68 5.24
CA TYR A 212 2.77 0.23 5.16
C TYR A 212 3.96 -0.38 5.90
N VAL A 213 5.17 -0.30 5.34
CA VAL A 213 6.39 -0.65 6.09
C VAL A 213 6.55 0.25 7.32
N PHE A 214 6.86 -0.35 8.46
CA PHE A 214 7.02 0.34 9.73
C PHE A 214 8.49 0.30 10.23
N PRO A 215 9.05 1.44 10.70
CA PRO A 215 10.47 1.55 11.00
C PRO A 215 10.89 0.88 12.31
N ASN A 216 10.19 1.16 13.40
CA ASN A 216 10.59 0.75 14.73
C ASN A 216 9.37 0.49 15.64
N PRO A 217 9.10 -0.77 16.01
CA PRO A 217 9.83 -1.99 15.63
C PRO A 217 9.69 -2.31 14.13
N THR A 218 10.66 -3.03 13.57
CA THR A 218 10.65 -3.38 12.14
C THR A 218 9.47 -4.29 11.83
N GLY A 219 8.67 -3.91 10.83
CA GLY A 219 7.43 -4.64 10.55
C GLY A 219 6.56 -4.02 9.47
N ILE A 220 5.28 -4.41 9.48
CA ILE A 220 4.25 -3.94 8.57
C ILE A 220 3.05 -3.45 9.38
N LEU A 221 2.69 -2.19 9.18
CA LEU A 221 1.48 -1.59 9.73
C LEU A 221 0.30 -1.84 8.79
N PHE A 222 -0.76 -2.44 9.31
CA PHE A 222 -2.02 -2.68 8.60
C PHE A 222 -3.12 -1.75 9.09
N PHE A 223 -4.04 -1.42 8.17
CA PHE A 223 -5.34 -0.84 8.52
C PHE A 223 -6.47 -1.68 7.95
N ASP A 224 -7.48 -1.95 8.78
CA ASP A 224 -8.76 -2.48 8.33
C ASP A 224 -9.64 -1.37 7.71
N ARG A 225 -10.81 -1.77 7.21
CA ARG A 225 -11.78 -0.86 6.58
C ARG A 225 -12.34 0.22 7.50
N GLN A 226 -12.34 -0.06 8.81
CA GLN A 226 -12.81 0.86 9.85
C GLN A 226 -11.69 1.79 10.34
N GLY A 227 -10.46 1.59 9.88
CA GLY A 227 -9.29 2.38 10.26
C GLY A 227 -8.60 1.86 11.53
N LYS A 228 -8.87 0.62 11.96
CA LYS A 228 -8.14 0.00 13.08
C LYS A 228 -6.72 -0.34 12.64
N ALA A 229 -5.75 0.23 13.33
CA ALA A 229 -4.33 0.00 13.11
C ALA A 229 -3.84 -1.28 13.80
N THR A 230 -3.22 -2.19 13.04
CA THR A 230 -2.61 -3.42 13.56
C THR A 230 -1.17 -3.51 13.07
N LEU A 231 -0.20 -3.63 13.96
CA LEU A 231 1.21 -3.78 13.64
C LEU A 231 1.61 -5.25 13.63
N MET A 232 2.13 -5.73 12.51
CA MET A 232 2.86 -6.98 12.42
C MET A 232 4.34 -6.70 12.64
N ILE A 233 4.87 -7.13 13.78
CA ILE A 233 6.30 -7.07 14.06
C ILE A 233 6.95 -8.28 13.42
N ILE A 234 8.08 -8.06 12.73
CA ILE A 234 8.84 -9.11 12.06
C ILE A 234 10.27 -9.06 12.58
N GLU A 235 10.69 -10.16 13.18
CA GLU A 235 12.02 -10.33 13.75
C GLU A 235 12.74 -11.50 13.10
N THR A 236 14.06 -11.42 13.08
CA THR A 236 14.93 -12.55 12.69
C THR A 236 15.53 -13.17 13.93
N GLU A 237 16.17 -14.34 13.80
CA GLU A 237 16.95 -14.92 14.91
C GLU A 237 17.98 -13.93 15.47
N LYS A 238 18.63 -13.15 14.58
CA LYS A 238 19.59 -12.11 14.97
C LYS A 238 18.92 -10.96 15.72
N GLY A 239 17.75 -10.53 15.25
CA GLY A 239 16.95 -9.47 15.89
C GLY A 239 16.53 -9.85 17.32
N LEU A 240 15.92 -11.04 17.47
CA LEU A 240 15.57 -11.58 18.79
C LEU A 240 16.78 -11.77 19.71
N ARG A 241 17.93 -12.17 19.16
CA ARG A 241 19.17 -12.29 19.92
C ARG A 241 19.68 -10.93 20.41
N ALA A 242 19.63 -9.91 19.57
CA ALA A 242 19.99 -8.55 19.96
C ALA A 242 19.06 -8.02 21.06
N GLN A 243 17.75 -8.28 20.93
CA GLN A 243 16.77 -7.95 21.97
C GLN A 243 17.05 -8.67 23.30
N TYR A 244 17.43 -9.95 23.28
CA TYR A 244 17.88 -10.68 24.47
C TYR A 244 19.09 -10.03 25.13
N GLU A 245 20.08 -9.61 24.34
CA GLU A 245 21.29 -8.95 24.86
C GLU A 245 20.95 -7.62 25.54
N ILE A 246 20.09 -6.81 24.91
CA ILE A 246 19.56 -5.57 25.52
C ILE A 246 18.82 -5.89 26.81
N ALA A 247 17.96 -6.91 26.82
CA ALA A 247 17.19 -7.30 28.00
C ALA A 247 18.10 -7.73 29.16
N ARG A 248 19.15 -8.49 28.86
CA ARG A 248 20.14 -8.92 29.85
C ARG A 248 20.89 -7.72 30.42
N ASP A 249 21.33 -6.81 29.56
CA ASP A 249 22.13 -5.64 29.96
C ASP A 249 21.31 -4.60 30.76
N ASN A 250 19.96 -4.63 30.63
CA ASN A 250 19.03 -3.80 31.40
C ASN A 250 18.42 -4.50 32.64
N ASP A 251 18.99 -5.64 33.06
CA ASP A 251 18.51 -6.41 34.22
C ASP A 251 17.03 -6.80 34.15
N ALA A 252 16.53 -7.14 32.94
CA ALA A 252 15.17 -7.58 32.74
C ALA A 252 14.83 -8.83 33.57
N PRO A 253 13.56 -9.09 33.89
CA PRO A 253 13.14 -10.30 34.60
C PRO A 253 13.73 -11.59 33.98
N PRO A 254 14.30 -12.52 34.77
CA PRO A 254 14.92 -13.74 34.23
C PRO A 254 13.99 -14.59 33.36
N SER A 255 12.68 -14.57 33.66
CA SER A 255 11.67 -15.26 32.84
C SER A 255 11.50 -14.67 31.44
N LEU A 256 11.59 -13.33 31.31
CA LEU A 256 11.60 -12.64 30.02
C LEU A 256 12.89 -12.94 29.24
N GLN A 257 14.04 -12.89 29.93
CA GLN A 257 15.33 -13.23 29.32
C GLN A 257 15.35 -14.66 28.77
N SER A 258 14.89 -15.65 29.55
CA SER A 258 14.80 -17.04 29.09
C SER A 258 13.85 -17.21 27.92
N ALA A 259 12.70 -16.52 27.93
CA ALA A 259 11.74 -16.60 26.84
C ALA A 259 12.25 -15.96 25.53
N LEU A 260 13.01 -14.86 25.60
CA LEU A 260 13.70 -14.26 24.45
C LEU A 260 14.81 -15.16 23.93
N LEU A 261 15.62 -15.74 24.83
CA LEU A 261 16.69 -16.66 24.49
C LEU A 261 16.17 -17.90 23.74
N GLU A 262 15.01 -18.40 24.16
CA GLU A 262 14.31 -19.53 23.55
C GLU A 262 13.41 -19.13 22.37
N GLN A 263 13.41 -17.85 21.96
CA GLN A 263 12.64 -17.31 20.83
C GLN A 263 11.12 -17.58 20.94
N ARG A 264 10.59 -17.59 22.16
CA ARG A 264 9.18 -17.90 22.45
C ARG A 264 8.26 -16.69 22.53
N LEU A 265 8.81 -15.48 22.41
CA LEU A 265 8.03 -14.25 22.42
C LEU A 265 8.65 -13.18 21.52
N ILE A 266 7.80 -12.27 21.04
CA ILE A 266 8.17 -10.99 20.47
C ILE A 266 7.61 -9.92 21.40
N PRO A 267 8.42 -8.97 21.88
CA PRO A 267 7.96 -7.84 22.66
C PRO A 267 7.62 -6.64 21.79
N PHE A 268 6.60 -5.90 22.20
CA PHE A 268 6.22 -4.60 21.68
C PHE A 268 5.96 -3.66 22.84
N PHE A 269 6.95 -2.84 23.16
CA PHE A 269 6.85 -1.89 24.26
C PHE A 269 6.46 -0.52 23.72
N SER A 270 5.17 -0.25 23.79
CA SER A 270 4.54 0.87 23.07
C SER A 270 3.98 1.94 24.01
N ASP A 271 4.50 2.09 25.23
CA ASP A 271 3.93 3.04 26.20
C ASP A 271 4.49 4.46 25.99
N PRO A 272 3.62 5.50 25.93
CA PRO A 272 4.00 6.87 25.56
C PRO A 272 4.79 7.61 26.66
N GLU A 273 4.63 7.22 27.92
CA GLU A 273 5.35 7.81 29.07
C GLU A 273 6.73 7.19 29.28
N GLY A 274 7.08 6.19 28.46
CA GLY A 274 8.40 5.59 28.40
C GLY A 274 8.78 4.82 29.65
N ASP A 275 8.38 3.54 29.75
CA ASP A 275 8.97 2.58 30.69
C ASP A 275 9.02 1.15 30.14
N GLY A 276 9.05 1.06 28.80
CA GLY A 276 9.05 -0.16 28.02
C GLY A 276 10.38 -0.92 27.91
N MET A 277 11.49 -0.30 28.31
CA MET A 277 12.83 -0.67 27.84
C MET A 277 13.46 -1.80 28.67
N TYR A 278 12.83 -2.97 28.70
CA TYR A 278 13.32 -4.15 29.42
C TYR A 278 13.66 -3.89 30.91
N SER A 279 13.04 -2.89 31.52
CA SER A 279 13.40 -2.44 32.85
C SER A 279 13.02 -3.48 33.91
N LYS A 280 13.80 -3.51 34.99
CA LYS A 280 13.53 -4.36 36.16
C LYS A 280 12.17 -4.05 36.81
N GLU A 281 11.68 -2.83 36.66
CA GLU A 281 10.44 -2.31 37.26
C GLU A 281 9.18 -2.92 36.65
N MET A 282 9.26 -3.50 35.45
CA MET A 282 8.14 -4.22 34.81
C MET A 282 7.67 -5.45 35.62
N GLY A 283 8.54 -6.06 36.43
CA GLY A 283 8.18 -7.22 37.25
C GLY A 283 7.55 -8.36 36.45
N SER A 284 6.28 -8.70 36.69
CA SER A 284 5.53 -9.73 35.95
C SER A 284 4.60 -9.18 34.86
N HIS A 285 4.60 -7.86 34.63
CA HIS A 285 3.67 -7.22 33.68
C HIS A 285 4.15 -7.27 32.22
N TRP A 286 5.39 -7.71 31.98
CA TRP A 286 5.98 -7.83 30.64
C TRP A 286 5.15 -8.73 29.70
N HIS A 287 4.41 -9.71 30.25
CA HIS A 287 3.54 -10.59 29.46
C HIS A 287 2.49 -9.83 28.63
N ARG A 288 2.07 -8.62 29.06
CA ARG A 288 1.08 -7.81 28.34
C ARG A 288 1.63 -7.18 27.06
N TYR A 289 2.94 -6.99 27.01
CA TYR A 289 3.65 -6.38 25.89
C TYR A 289 4.24 -7.44 24.96
N CYS A 290 4.05 -8.73 25.25
CA CYS A 290 4.68 -9.81 24.53
C CYS A 290 3.61 -10.70 23.88
N SER A 291 3.90 -11.16 22.68
CA SER A 291 3.07 -12.15 21.98
C SER A 291 3.92 -13.33 21.52
N ALA A 292 3.31 -14.51 21.46
CA ALA A 292 4.00 -15.70 20.96
C ALA A 292 4.22 -15.55 19.44
N PRO A 293 5.44 -15.79 18.95
CA PRO A 293 5.72 -15.65 17.53
C PRO A 293 5.09 -16.79 16.75
N THR A 294 4.57 -16.46 15.57
CA THR A 294 4.39 -17.43 14.50
C THR A 294 5.64 -17.44 13.65
N ILE A 295 6.03 -18.63 13.19
CA ILE A 295 7.26 -18.83 12.42
C ILE A 295 6.91 -18.89 10.94
N CYS A 296 7.64 -18.13 10.12
CA CYS A 296 7.62 -18.24 8.67
C CYS A 296 9.01 -18.64 8.18
N HIS A 297 9.08 -19.74 7.43
CA HIS A 297 10.30 -20.22 6.81
C HIS A 297 10.34 -19.74 5.35
N GLY A 298 11.16 -18.73 5.09
CA GLY A 298 11.45 -18.22 3.76
C GLY A 298 12.93 -18.36 3.42
N ASP A 299 13.52 -17.34 2.80
CA ASP A 299 14.95 -17.17 2.56
C ASP A 299 15.75 -17.13 3.88
N GLU A 300 15.12 -16.61 4.94
CA GLU A 300 15.54 -16.73 6.33
C GLU A 300 14.36 -17.12 7.24
N THR A 301 14.63 -17.45 8.49
CA THR A 301 13.58 -17.76 9.46
C THR A 301 13.09 -16.46 10.10
N TYR A 302 11.82 -16.15 9.85
CA TYR A 302 11.14 -14.99 10.41
C TYR A 302 10.23 -15.40 11.56
N PHE A 303 10.28 -14.61 12.63
CA PHE A 303 9.37 -14.67 13.77
C PHE A 303 8.47 -13.44 13.68
N TRP A 304 7.16 -13.64 13.66
CA TRP A 304 6.24 -12.51 13.57
C TRP A 304 5.06 -12.64 14.52
N ALA A 305 4.53 -11.50 14.95
CA ALA A 305 3.32 -11.43 15.77
C ALA A 305 2.55 -10.13 15.51
N LEU A 306 1.24 -10.18 15.75
CA LEU A 306 0.33 -9.04 15.59
C LEU A 306 0.09 -8.34 16.92
N PHE A 307 0.10 -7.01 16.87
CA PHE A 307 -0.18 -6.12 17.99
C PHE A 307 -1.14 -5.02 17.55
N ASP A 308 -2.03 -4.59 18.44
CA ASP A 308 -2.81 -3.38 18.19
C ASP A 308 -1.87 -2.15 18.30
N LEU A 309 -1.83 -1.30 17.27
CA LEU A 309 -0.98 -0.11 17.32
C LEU A 309 -1.65 0.97 18.19
N PRO A 310 -0.99 1.50 19.23
CA PRO A 310 -1.59 2.51 20.07
C PRO A 310 -1.87 3.84 19.32
N PRO A 311 -2.94 4.57 19.69
CA PRO A 311 -3.32 5.80 18.98
C PRO A 311 -2.28 6.92 18.97
N HIS A 312 -1.34 6.97 19.93
CA HIS A 312 -0.34 8.04 19.99
C HIS A 312 0.73 7.95 18.91
N TYR A 313 0.84 6.81 18.21
CA TYR A 313 1.68 6.72 17.01
C TYR A 313 1.09 7.50 15.83
N THR A 314 -0.23 7.75 15.83
CA THR A 314 -0.89 8.55 14.80
C THR A 314 -1.14 9.97 15.30
N ALA A 315 -0.72 10.98 14.53
CA ALA A 315 -0.91 12.39 14.92
C ALA A 315 -2.38 12.82 14.91
N ARG A 316 -3.22 12.13 14.14
CA ARG A 316 -4.66 12.38 13.95
C ARG A 316 -5.39 11.05 13.77
N PRO A 317 -6.70 10.97 14.07
CA PRO A 317 -7.49 9.82 13.67
C PRO A 317 -7.40 9.65 12.15
N VAL A 318 -6.91 8.48 11.71
CA VAL A 318 -6.77 8.13 10.30
C VAL A 318 -8.16 8.04 9.69
N LEU A 319 -8.36 8.73 8.54
CA LEU A 319 -9.59 8.60 7.77
C LEU A 319 -9.72 7.15 7.31
N SER A 320 -10.77 6.45 7.74
CA SER A 320 -11.00 5.07 7.34
C SER A 320 -11.52 4.98 5.92
N TYR A 321 -11.27 3.85 5.26
CA TYR A 321 -11.75 3.65 3.89
C TYR A 321 -13.28 3.63 3.82
N GLU A 322 -13.96 3.08 4.83
CA GLU A 322 -15.42 3.08 4.90
C GLU A 322 -15.99 4.50 5.04
N GLN A 323 -15.36 5.35 5.85
CA GLN A 323 -15.74 6.76 5.96
C GLN A 323 -15.52 7.48 4.62
N PHE A 324 -14.38 7.26 3.98
CA PHE A 324 -14.11 7.81 2.65
C PHE A 324 -15.16 7.39 1.63
N LEU A 325 -15.49 6.09 1.53
CA LEU A 325 -16.50 5.60 0.59
C LEU A 325 -17.90 6.18 0.86
N ARG A 326 -18.27 6.33 2.13
CA ARG A 326 -19.56 6.94 2.51
C ARG A 326 -19.62 8.40 2.06
N ASP A 327 -18.56 9.17 2.32
CA ASP A 327 -18.49 10.59 1.98
C ASP A 327 -18.35 10.79 0.46
N TRP A 328 -17.68 9.87 -0.23
CA TRP A 328 -17.54 9.83 -1.69
C TRP A 328 -18.84 9.49 -2.41
N ARG A 329 -19.65 8.60 -1.82
CA ARG A 329 -20.97 8.20 -2.34
C ARG A 329 -22.10 9.11 -1.96
N ALA A 330 -21.94 9.91 -0.91
CA ALA A 330 -22.95 10.88 -0.54
C ALA A 330 -23.21 11.74 -1.78
N PRO A 331 -24.45 11.76 -2.32
CA PRO A 331 -24.78 12.77 -3.32
C PRO A 331 -24.40 14.10 -2.69
N CYS A 332 -23.78 14.99 -3.47
CA CYS A 332 -23.42 16.31 -3.02
C CYS A 332 -24.70 17.05 -2.57
N VAL A 333 -25.13 16.84 -1.32
CA VAL A 333 -26.24 17.56 -0.69
C VAL A 333 -25.60 18.76 -0.02
N ILE A 334 -25.15 19.71 -0.84
CA ILE A 334 -24.90 21.07 -0.39
C ILE A 334 -25.41 22.02 -1.47
N ALA A 335 -26.64 22.48 -1.21
CA ALA A 335 -27.24 23.80 -1.39
C ALA A 335 -26.80 24.70 -2.54
#